data_AF-A0AAD5NT14-F1
#
_entry.id   AF-A0AAD5NT14-F1
#
_cell.length_a   1.000
_cell.length_b   1.000
_cell.length_c   1.000
_cell.angle_alpha   90.00
_cell.angle_beta   90.00
_cell.angle_gamma   90.00
#
_symmetry.space_group_name_H-M   'P 1'
#
loop_
_entity.id
_entity.type
_entity.pdbx_description
1 polymer ?
#
loop_
_entity_poly.entity_id
_entity_poly.type
_entity_poly.pdbx_seq_one_letter_code
_entity_poly.pdbx_strand_id
1 'polypeptide(L)'
;MVGVLSFGRITRTEGIRFDIDREECFSYNVHFEGVTLHLSFVFIKADTPWHFKEDGVDLVIKGPSDEQIHDFRDKVSENYEFVVRKKGVYQFCFTNKSPYHETIDFDIYVGHFIQYDQHAKDEHFSPLLEQISKLEEALHNIQFEQHWLEAQTNRQAIVNDHMSKRAIQKAVIESLSLLATSFLQVDEKGMRWFYTGDIGQFHPDGCLEIIDRKKDIVKLQHGEYISLGAVFGVNI
;
A
#
# COMPACT_ATOMS: atom_id res chain seq x y z
N MET A 1 -1.72 26.82 -47.02
CA MET A 1 -0.84 26.77 -45.83
C MET A 1 -1.00 25.40 -45.20
N VAL A 2 0.05 24.59 -45.20
CA VAL A 2 0.06 23.27 -44.56
C VAL A 2 0.28 23.50 -43.07
N GLY A 3 -0.74 23.25 -42.25
CA GLY A 3 -0.65 23.38 -40.80
C GLY A 3 0.22 22.28 -40.23
N VAL A 4 1.39 22.65 -39.71
CA VAL A 4 2.25 21.75 -38.95
C VAL A 4 1.59 21.56 -37.59
N LEU A 5 1.05 20.37 -37.33
CA LEU A 5 0.69 19.95 -35.98
C LEU A 5 1.98 19.78 -35.19
N SER A 6 2.38 20.82 -34.45
CA SER A 6 3.40 20.70 -33.41
C SER A 6 2.79 19.90 -32.25
N PHE A 7 2.98 18.58 -32.28
CA PHE A 7 2.80 17.72 -31.13
C PHE A 7 3.72 18.23 -30.02
N GLY A 8 3.13 18.67 -28.90
CA GLY A 8 3.88 18.88 -27.66
C GLY A 8 4.64 17.59 -27.34
N ARG A 9 5.95 17.69 -27.15
CA ARG A 9 6.77 16.55 -26.72
C ARG A 9 6.32 16.18 -25.31
N ILE A 10 5.55 15.10 -25.21
CA ILE A 10 5.29 14.38 -23.95
C ILE A 10 6.65 14.08 -23.32
N THR A 11 6.87 14.53 -22.08
CA THR A 11 8.06 14.19 -21.29
C THR A 11 8.08 12.67 -21.11
N ARG A 12 9.22 12.06 -21.47
CA ARG A 12 9.40 10.62 -21.40
C ARG A 12 9.91 10.26 -20.01
N THR A 13 9.04 9.69 -19.18
CA THR A 13 9.47 8.99 -17.96
C THR A 13 10.18 7.71 -18.39
N GLU A 14 11.40 7.50 -17.90
CA GLU A 14 12.15 6.26 -18.13
C GLU A 14 12.14 5.48 -16.81
N GLY A 15 11.29 4.45 -16.76
CA GLY A 15 11.17 3.52 -15.64
C GLY A 15 11.80 2.18 -15.98
N ILE A 16 12.55 1.60 -15.04
CA ILE A 16 13.21 0.31 -15.17
C ILE A 16 12.94 -0.51 -13.91
N ARG A 17 12.43 -1.73 -14.10
CA ARG A 17 12.35 -2.75 -13.06
C ARG A 17 13.43 -3.81 -13.27
N PHE A 18 14.21 -4.10 -12.23
CA PHE A 18 15.32 -5.04 -12.30
C PHE A 18 15.54 -5.77 -10.97
N ASP A 19 16.18 -6.93 -11.04
CA ASP A 19 16.56 -7.72 -9.87
C ASP A 19 18.00 -7.39 -9.45
N ILE A 20 18.25 -7.29 -8.15
CA ILE A 20 19.55 -6.94 -7.57
C ILE A 20 20.06 -8.03 -6.62
N ASP A 21 21.29 -8.48 -6.86
CA ASP A 21 21.96 -9.48 -6.02
C ASP A 21 22.82 -8.84 -4.93
N ARG A 22 23.63 -7.83 -5.29
CA ARG A 22 24.55 -7.14 -4.37
C ARG A 22 24.61 -5.64 -4.62
N GLU A 23 25.07 -5.24 -5.79
CA GLU A 23 25.17 -3.83 -6.17
C GLU A 23 24.90 -3.71 -7.67
N GLU A 24 24.04 -2.77 -8.05
CA GLU A 24 23.72 -2.47 -9.45
C GLU A 24 23.71 -0.96 -9.68
N CYS A 25 24.34 -0.52 -10.76
CA CYS A 25 24.53 0.90 -11.06
C CYS A 25 23.99 1.29 -12.44
N PHE A 26 23.21 2.38 -12.48
CA PHE A 26 22.62 2.93 -13.69
C PHE A 26 23.21 4.29 -14.02
N SER A 27 23.44 4.56 -15.30
CA SER A 27 23.96 5.83 -15.79
C SER A 27 22.92 6.55 -16.63
N TYR A 28 22.63 7.81 -16.30
CA TYR A 28 21.70 8.66 -17.04
C TYR A 28 22.38 9.94 -17.50
N ASN A 29 22.30 10.25 -18.79
CA ASN A 29 22.95 11.42 -19.37
C ASN A 29 22.00 12.63 -19.40
N VAL A 30 22.31 13.66 -18.60
CA VAL A 30 21.53 14.91 -18.58
C VAL A 30 22.18 15.94 -19.48
N HIS A 31 21.41 16.44 -20.46
CA HIS A 31 21.89 17.36 -21.48
C HIS A 31 21.81 18.85 -21.10
N PHE A 32 20.96 19.22 -20.15
CA PHE A 32 20.67 20.61 -19.79
C PHE A 32 21.05 20.92 -18.34
N GLU A 33 21.47 22.17 -18.09
CA GLU A 33 21.75 22.68 -16.75
C GLU A 33 20.56 23.51 -16.23
N GLY A 34 20.35 23.53 -14.92
CA GLY A 34 19.26 24.27 -14.28
C GLY A 34 17.89 23.59 -14.36
N VAL A 35 17.82 22.37 -14.89
CA VAL A 35 16.61 21.55 -14.92
C VAL A 35 16.47 20.75 -13.62
N THR A 36 15.23 20.42 -13.24
CA THR A 36 14.96 19.57 -12.08
C THR A 36 14.93 18.11 -12.53
N LEU A 37 15.74 17.28 -11.89
CA LEU A 37 15.72 15.84 -12.09
C LEU A 37 14.90 15.23 -10.96
N HIS A 38 13.84 14.51 -11.34
CA HIS A 38 13.00 13.78 -10.40
C HIS A 38 13.34 12.30 -10.49
N LEU A 39 13.50 11.67 -9.33
CA LEU A 39 13.76 10.25 -9.21
C LEU A 39 12.87 9.65 -8.13
N SER A 40 12.38 8.45 -8.39
CA SER A 40 11.67 7.67 -7.39
C SER A 40 12.07 6.21 -7.49
N PHE A 41 12.15 5.54 -6.35
CA PHE A 41 12.32 4.09 -6.34
C PHE A 41 11.44 3.42 -5.30
N VAL A 42 11.11 2.17 -5.58
CA VAL A 42 10.40 1.27 -4.68
C VAL A 42 11.13 -0.06 -4.64
N PHE A 43 11.51 -0.47 -3.43
CA PHE A 43 12.09 -1.76 -3.13
C PHE A 43 10.95 -2.78 -2.95
N ILE A 44 10.94 -3.81 -3.78
CA ILE A 44 9.93 -4.86 -3.81
C ILE A 44 10.58 -6.13 -3.26
N LYS A 45 10.15 -6.51 -2.06
CA LYS A 45 10.66 -7.70 -1.40
C LYS A 45 10.14 -8.98 -2.05
N ALA A 46 11.00 -9.96 -2.29
CA ALA A 46 10.57 -11.30 -2.69
C ALA A 46 9.77 -11.98 -1.57
N ASP A 47 8.57 -12.46 -1.90
CA ASP A 47 7.56 -12.98 -0.95
C ASP A 47 8.06 -14.26 -0.26
N THR A 48 8.84 -14.10 0.81
CA THR A 48 9.46 -15.19 1.58
C THR A 48 8.78 -15.30 2.94
N PRO A 49 8.20 -16.47 3.31
CA PRO A 49 7.34 -16.61 4.50
C PRO A 49 7.98 -16.37 5.87
N TRP A 50 9.29 -16.10 5.94
CA TRP A 50 10.07 -16.12 7.19
C TRP A 50 10.92 -14.86 7.45
N HIS A 51 10.77 -13.80 6.67
CA HIS A 51 11.58 -12.58 6.82
C HIS A 51 10.74 -11.36 7.28
N PHE A 52 10.67 -11.15 8.59
CA PHE A 52 9.96 -10.04 9.25
C PHE A 52 10.76 -8.73 9.37
N LYS A 53 12.00 -8.69 8.86
CA LYS A 53 12.77 -7.44 8.84
C LYS A 53 12.42 -6.61 7.60
N GLU A 54 12.08 -5.35 7.83
CA GLU A 54 12.07 -4.30 6.81
C GLU A 54 13.51 -3.89 6.51
N ASP A 55 14.28 -4.78 5.89
CA ASP A 55 15.62 -4.42 5.39
C ASP A 55 15.40 -3.60 4.11
N GLY A 56 15.89 -2.36 4.10
CA GLY A 56 15.83 -1.49 2.93
C GLY A 56 17.06 -1.63 2.01
N VAL A 57 17.02 -0.90 0.90
CA VAL A 57 18.14 -0.75 -0.02
C VAL A 57 18.87 0.57 0.26
N ASP A 58 20.18 0.59 0.00
CA ASP A 58 20.95 1.83 -0.04
C ASP A 58 21.05 2.36 -1.48
N LEU A 59 20.86 3.66 -1.69
CA LEU A 59 21.00 4.33 -2.98
C LEU A 59 22.04 5.46 -2.86
N VAL A 60 23.10 5.39 -3.67
CA VAL A 60 24.11 6.42 -3.80
C VAL A 60 23.99 7.10 -5.16
N ILE A 61 23.89 8.42 -5.14
CA ILE A 61 23.81 9.26 -6.34
C ILE A 61 25.15 9.96 -6.55
N LYS A 62 25.72 9.78 -7.73
CA LYS A 62 26.97 10.41 -8.15
C LYS A 62 26.76 11.34 -9.33
N GLY A 63 27.42 12.49 -9.27
CA GLY A 63 27.45 13.47 -10.35
C GLY A 63 28.49 13.13 -11.42
N PRO A 64 28.53 13.91 -12.51
CA PRO A 64 29.43 13.70 -13.64
C PRO A 64 30.92 13.87 -13.32
N SER A 65 31.29 14.51 -12.21
CA SER A 65 32.67 14.57 -11.73
C SER A 65 33.00 13.51 -10.67
N ASP A 66 32.19 12.43 -10.58
CA ASP A 66 32.26 11.39 -9.55
C ASP A 66 32.09 11.94 -8.12
N GLU A 67 31.49 13.13 -8.00
CA GLU A 67 31.12 13.69 -6.71
C GLU A 67 29.87 13.00 -6.17
N GLN A 68 29.89 12.60 -4.90
CA GLN A 68 28.70 12.05 -4.25
C GLN A 68 27.73 13.19 -3.94
N ILE A 69 26.52 13.10 -4.53
CA ILE A 69 25.47 14.11 -4.38
C ILE A 69 24.57 13.76 -3.19
N HIS A 70 24.16 12.49 -3.11
CA HIS A 70 23.29 12.02 -2.03
C HIS A 70 23.56 10.56 -1.68
N ASP A 71 23.32 10.20 -0.42
CA ASP A 71 23.38 8.85 0.15
C ASP A 71 22.06 8.57 0.87
N PHE A 72 21.24 7.68 0.32
CA PHE A 72 20.06 7.15 0.99
C PHE A 72 20.40 5.79 1.57
N ARG A 73 20.12 5.61 2.86
CA ARG A 73 20.38 4.35 3.54
C ARG A 73 19.12 3.76 4.13
N ASP A 74 19.02 2.44 3.98
CA ASP A 74 17.97 1.61 4.58
C ASP A 74 16.57 2.11 4.22
N LYS A 75 16.37 2.39 2.93
CA LYS A 75 15.12 2.93 2.40
C LYS A 75 14.38 1.84 1.63
N VAL A 76 13.09 1.73 1.90
CA VAL A 76 12.18 0.85 1.14
C VAL A 76 11.60 1.59 -0.06
N SER A 77 11.41 2.91 0.04
CA SER A 77 11.06 3.76 -1.08
C SER A 77 11.54 5.18 -0.81
N GLU A 78 11.71 5.94 -1.88
CA GLU A 78 12.01 7.37 -1.80
C GLU A 78 11.56 8.08 -3.08
N ASN A 79 11.14 9.34 -2.93
CA ASN A 79 10.91 10.26 -4.03
C ASN A 79 11.75 11.51 -3.78
N TYR A 80 12.71 11.76 -4.67
CA TYR A 80 13.69 12.82 -4.51
C TYR A 80 13.79 13.65 -5.78
N GLU A 81 14.00 14.95 -5.59
CA GLU A 81 14.20 15.88 -6.68
C GLU A 81 15.38 16.80 -6.38
N PHE A 82 16.18 17.09 -7.41
CA PHE A 82 17.27 18.04 -7.28
C PHE A 82 17.52 18.79 -8.58
N VAL A 83 18.10 19.98 -8.46
CA VAL A 83 18.44 20.81 -9.62
C VAL A 83 19.81 20.42 -10.15
N VAL A 84 19.88 20.12 -11.45
CA VAL A 84 21.10 19.72 -12.15
C VAL A 84 22.03 20.93 -12.31
N ARG A 85 23.18 20.88 -11.63
CA ARG A 85 24.19 21.97 -11.65
C ARG A 85 25.17 21.88 -12.81
N LYS A 86 25.42 20.67 -13.32
CA LYS A 86 26.36 20.41 -14.40
C LYS A 86 25.75 19.39 -15.34
N LYS A 87 25.82 19.64 -16.65
CA LYS A 87 25.45 18.62 -17.64
C LYS A 87 26.44 17.46 -17.60
N GLY A 88 25.96 16.25 -17.88
CA GLY A 88 26.81 15.06 -17.93
C GLY A 88 26.09 13.80 -17.46
N VAL A 89 26.88 12.74 -17.25
CA VAL A 89 26.39 11.43 -16.85
C VAL A 89 26.28 11.38 -15.33
N TYR A 90 25.07 11.16 -14.85
CA TYR A 90 24.77 10.89 -13.45
C TYR A 90 24.67 9.39 -13.23
N GLN A 91 25.21 8.91 -12.12
CA GLN A 91 25.22 7.49 -11.78
C GLN A 91 24.42 7.21 -10.50
N PHE A 92 23.58 6.19 -10.55
CA PHE A 92 22.69 5.77 -9.47
C PHE A 92 23.04 4.33 -9.10
N CYS A 93 23.64 4.12 -7.93
CA CYS A 93 24.07 2.80 -7.47
C CYS A 93 23.21 2.33 -6.31
N PHE A 94 22.54 1.20 -6.49
CA PHE A 94 21.76 0.52 -5.47
C PHE A 94 22.61 -0.58 -4.83
N THR A 95 22.58 -0.70 -3.51
CA THR A 95 23.25 -1.77 -2.77
C THR A 95 22.22 -2.58 -1.98
N ASN A 96 22.12 -3.86 -2.30
CA ASN A 96 21.26 -4.80 -1.62
C ASN A 96 21.92 -5.29 -0.33
N LYS A 97 21.22 -5.14 0.79
CA LYS A 97 21.61 -5.69 2.10
C LYS A 97 21.06 -7.10 2.34
N SER A 98 20.03 -7.47 1.60
CA SER A 98 19.42 -8.80 1.65
C SER A 98 20.40 -9.83 1.05
N PRO A 99 20.50 -11.04 1.62
CA PRO A 99 21.25 -12.13 1.02
C PRO A 99 20.51 -12.77 -0.17
N TYR A 100 19.28 -12.34 -0.46
CA TYR A 100 18.44 -12.83 -1.56
C TYR A 100 18.37 -11.81 -2.70
N HIS A 101 17.90 -12.29 -3.86
CA HIS A 101 17.70 -11.47 -5.05
C HIS A 101 16.39 -10.72 -4.83
N GLU A 102 16.45 -9.40 -4.80
CA GLU A 102 15.32 -8.52 -4.53
C GLU A 102 15.05 -7.68 -5.78
N THR A 103 13.84 -7.16 -5.95
CA THR A 103 13.49 -6.39 -7.15
C THR A 103 13.38 -4.90 -6.79
N ILE A 104 13.91 -4.04 -7.65
CA ILE A 104 13.78 -2.58 -7.52
C ILE A 104 13.03 -2.05 -8.73
N ASP A 105 12.03 -1.21 -8.46
CA ASP A 105 11.35 -0.39 -9.45
C ASP A 105 11.92 1.02 -9.35
N PHE A 106 12.60 1.48 -10.40
CA PHE A 106 13.29 2.78 -10.43
C PHE A 106 12.79 3.63 -11.59
N ASP A 107 12.30 4.82 -11.28
CA ASP A 107 11.80 5.79 -12.25
C ASP A 107 12.63 7.07 -12.19
N ILE A 108 12.96 7.60 -13.37
CA ILE A 108 13.67 8.88 -13.51
C ILE A 108 13.07 9.70 -14.65
N TYR A 109 12.88 11.01 -14.41
CA TYR A 109 12.47 11.94 -15.44
C TYR A 109 13.01 13.36 -15.21
N VAL A 110 13.15 14.11 -16.30
CA VAL A 110 13.57 15.52 -16.28
C VAL A 110 12.34 16.42 -16.31
N GLY A 111 12.14 17.19 -15.23
CA GLY A 111 11.13 18.24 -15.14
C GLY A 111 11.63 19.52 -15.81
N HIS A 112 11.06 19.87 -16.97
CA HIS A 112 11.25 21.19 -17.59
C HIS A 112 10.06 22.09 -17.23
N PHE A 113 10.31 23.20 -16.54
CA PHE A 113 9.40 24.34 -16.65
C PHE A 113 9.49 24.85 -18.10
N ILE A 114 8.35 24.91 -18.80
CA ILE A 114 8.26 25.48 -20.14
C ILE A 114 8.63 26.97 -20.04
N GLN A 115 9.88 27.30 -20.35
CA GLN A 115 10.23 28.68 -20.63
C GLN A 115 9.70 28.98 -22.03
N TYR A 116 8.49 29.56 -22.09
CA TYR A 116 7.92 30.05 -23.34
C TYR A 116 8.95 30.94 -24.04
N ASP A 117 9.35 30.50 -25.22
CA ASP A 117 10.12 31.32 -26.15
C ASP A 117 9.31 32.60 -26.40
N GLN A 118 9.93 33.74 -26.10
CA GLN A 118 9.35 35.04 -26.37
C GLN A 118 9.24 35.19 -27.89
N HIS A 119 8.06 35.02 -28.50
CA HIS A 119 7.68 35.74 -29.72
C HIS A 119 6.16 35.69 -29.94
N ALA A 120 5.58 36.89 -30.07
CA ALA A 120 4.18 37.23 -30.37
C ALA A 120 3.17 37.11 -29.20
N LYS A 121 2.98 38.22 -28.46
CA LYS A 121 1.75 38.46 -27.69
C LYS A 121 0.89 39.48 -28.44
N ASP A 122 -0.31 39.07 -28.85
CA ASP A 122 -1.42 39.97 -29.15
C ASP A 122 -2.34 40.02 -27.92
N GLU A 123 -2.66 41.22 -27.45
CA GLU A 123 -3.42 41.47 -26.20
C GLU A 123 -4.86 40.95 -26.24
N HIS A 124 -5.37 40.53 -27.40
CA HIS A 124 -6.74 40.07 -27.59
C HIS A 124 -6.99 38.60 -27.19
N PHE A 125 -5.94 37.78 -27.02
CA PHE A 125 -6.09 36.37 -26.61
C PHE A 125 -6.11 36.17 -25.09
N SER A 126 -5.82 37.21 -24.32
CA SER A 126 -5.78 37.17 -22.85
C SER A 126 -7.09 36.69 -22.19
N PRO A 127 -8.30 37.15 -22.56
CA PRO A 127 -9.53 36.72 -21.86
C PRO A 127 -9.92 35.27 -22.17
N LEU A 128 -9.59 34.75 -23.36
CA LEU A 128 -9.85 33.36 -23.73
C LEU A 128 -8.82 32.40 -23.10
N LEU A 129 -7.54 32.79 -23.08
CA LEU A 129 -6.49 32.01 -22.42
C LEU A 129 -6.70 31.93 -20.91
N GLU A 130 -7.22 33.00 -20.28
CA GLU A 130 -7.60 32.97 -18.86
C GLU A 130 -8.72 31.95 -18.59
N GLN A 131 -9.74 31.91 -19.46
CA GLN A 131 -10.85 30.95 -19.34
C GLN A 131 -10.40 29.50 -19.58
N ILE A 132 -9.51 29.28 -20.57
CA ILE A 132 -8.92 27.96 -20.82
C ILE A 132 -8.07 27.53 -19.61
N SER A 133 -7.28 28.44 -19.02
CA SER A 133 -6.48 28.12 -17.83
C SER A 133 -7.34 27.77 -16.61
N LYS A 134 -8.49 28.45 -16.43
CA LYS A 134 -9.45 28.13 -15.35
C LYS A 134 -10.09 26.76 -15.55
N LEU A 135 -10.40 26.39 -16.80
CA LEU A 135 -10.98 25.08 -17.10
C LEU A 135 -9.93 23.97 -16.98
N GLU A 136 -8.68 24.25 -17.36
CA GLU A 136 -7.53 23.35 -17.20
C GLU A 136 -7.22 23.10 -15.72
N GLU A 137 -7.25 24.13 -14.88
CA GLU A 137 -7.08 24.02 -13.43
C GLU A 137 -8.22 23.20 -12.79
N ALA A 138 -9.47 23.45 -13.18
CA ALA A 138 -10.62 22.68 -12.71
C ALA A 138 -10.55 21.21 -13.16
N LEU A 139 -10.14 20.94 -14.40
CA LEU A 139 -9.96 19.59 -14.93
C LEU A 139 -8.82 18.86 -14.21
N HIS A 140 -7.70 19.54 -13.99
CA HIS A 140 -6.55 18.98 -13.28
C HIS A 140 -6.90 18.63 -11.83
N ASN A 141 -7.67 19.47 -11.14
CA ASN A 141 -8.18 19.17 -9.80
C ASN A 141 -9.12 17.95 -9.79
N ILE A 142 -10.03 17.83 -10.76
CA ILE A 142 -10.94 16.67 -10.86
C ILE A 142 -10.15 15.37 -11.14
N GLN A 143 -9.17 15.42 -12.04
CA GLN A 143 -8.30 14.26 -12.32
C GLN A 143 -7.47 13.88 -11.10
N PHE A 144 -6.96 14.86 -10.36
CA PHE A 144 -6.23 14.62 -9.12
C PHE A 144 -7.13 13.97 -8.05
N GLU A 145 -8.36 14.47 -7.85
CA GLU A 145 -9.31 13.86 -6.93
C GLU A 145 -9.72 12.44 -7.35
N GLN A 146 -9.90 12.18 -8.65
CA GLN A 146 -10.16 10.82 -9.14
C GLN A 146 -9.01 9.87 -8.83
N HIS A 147 -7.77 10.26 -9.14
CA HIS A 147 -6.59 9.45 -8.81
C HIS A 147 -6.45 9.21 -7.31
N TRP A 148 -6.78 10.19 -6.47
CA TRP A 148 -6.78 10.05 -5.02
C TRP A 148 -7.84 9.06 -4.52
N LEU A 149 -9.08 9.14 -5.04
CA LEU A 149 -10.18 8.24 -4.67
C LEU A 149 -9.91 6.79 -5.12
N GLU A 150 -9.31 6.60 -6.29
CA GLU A 150 -8.93 5.29 -6.80
C GLU A 150 -7.81 4.67 -5.94
N ALA A 151 -6.82 5.46 -5.52
CA ALA A 151 -5.79 5.00 -4.58
C ALA A 151 -6.37 4.59 -3.21
N GLN A 152 -7.34 5.34 -2.69
CA GLN A 152 -7.98 5.04 -1.40
C GLN A 152 -8.84 3.77 -1.45
N THR A 153 -9.61 3.60 -2.52
CA THR A 153 -10.44 2.41 -2.74
C THR A 153 -9.60 1.16 -2.98
N ASN A 154 -8.50 1.26 -3.71
CA ASN A 154 -7.56 0.15 -3.91
C ASN A 154 -6.93 -0.31 -2.58
N ARG A 155 -6.56 0.65 -1.70
CA ARG A 155 -6.07 0.32 -0.35
C ARG A 155 -7.12 -0.40 0.50
N GLN A 156 -8.37 0.04 0.46
CA GLN A 156 -9.46 -0.63 1.17
C GLN A 156 -9.76 -2.02 0.60
N ALA A 157 -9.63 -2.21 -0.72
CA ALA A 157 -9.80 -3.50 -1.36
C ALA A 157 -8.75 -4.52 -0.90
N ILE A 158 -7.48 -4.13 -0.75
CA ILE A 158 -6.41 -5.00 -0.25
C ILE A 158 -6.69 -5.45 1.20
N VAL A 159 -7.02 -4.51 2.09
CA VAL A 159 -7.38 -4.83 3.49
C VAL A 159 -8.60 -5.75 3.53
N ASN A 160 -9.60 -5.50 2.68
CA ASN A 160 -10.81 -6.31 2.62
C ASN A 160 -10.54 -7.74 2.09
N ASP A 161 -9.66 -7.92 1.10
CA ASP A 161 -9.27 -9.25 0.60
C ASP A 161 -8.56 -10.08 1.69
N HIS A 162 -7.63 -9.47 2.42
CA HIS A 162 -6.96 -10.12 3.55
C HIS A 162 -7.92 -10.43 4.70
N MET A 163 -8.87 -9.53 5.00
CA MET A 163 -9.90 -9.77 6.02
C MET A 163 -10.87 -10.88 5.60
N SER A 164 -11.27 -10.93 4.33
CA SER A 164 -12.15 -11.95 3.76
C SER A 164 -11.53 -13.34 3.88
N LYS A 165 -10.27 -13.51 3.45
CA LYS A 165 -9.55 -14.81 3.54
C LYS A 165 -9.40 -15.27 4.99
N ARG A 166 -9.02 -14.38 5.90
CA ARG A 166 -8.87 -14.71 7.34
C ARG A 166 -10.21 -15.02 8.00
N ALA A 167 -11.27 -14.30 7.65
CA ALA A 167 -12.61 -14.54 8.18
C ALA A 167 -13.15 -15.91 7.74
N ILE A 168 -13.01 -16.24 6.45
CA ILE A 168 -13.40 -17.55 5.90
C ILE A 168 -12.57 -18.66 6.55
N GLN A 169 -11.24 -18.48 6.65
CA GLN A 169 -10.37 -19.47 7.29
C GLN A 169 -10.73 -19.70 8.76
N LYS A 170 -11.03 -18.64 9.52
CA LYS A 170 -11.47 -18.75 10.92
C LYS A 170 -12.81 -19.49 11.02
N ALA A 171 -13.78 -19.17 10.16
CA ALA A 171 -15.08 -19.82 10.15
C ALA A 171 -14.98 -21.32 9.79
N VAL A 172 -14.13 -21.67 8.84
CA VAL A 172 -13.87 -23.07 8.44
C VAL A 172 -13.20 -23.84 9.58
N ILE A 173 -12.18 -23.27 10.23
CA ILE A 173 -11.49 -23.91 11.37
C ILE A 173 -12.46 -24.12 12.55
N GLU A 174 -13.27 -23.11 12.88
CA GLU A 174 -14.26 -23.21 13.95
C GLU A 174 -15.31 -24.30 13.65
N SER A 175 -15.80 -24.35 12.41
CA SER A 175 -16.74 -25.40 11.97
C SER A 175 -16.13 -26.80 12.03
N LEU A 176 -14.89 -26.97 11.55
CA LEU A 176 -14.15 -28.23 11.63
C LEU A 176 -13.90 -28.67 13.07
N SER A 177 -13.57 -27.72 13.95
CA SER A 177 -13.38 -27.98 15.38
C SER A 177 -14.67 -28.51 16.01
N LEU A 178 -15.82 -27.89 15.72
CA LEU A 178 -17.12 -28.31 16.24
C LEU A 178 -17.54 -29.70 15.74
N LEU A 179 -17.27 -30.01 14.47
CA LEU A 179 -17.50 -31.34 13.93
C LEU A 179 -16.60 -32.36 14.62
N ALA A 180 -15.29 -32.09 14.73
CA ALA A 180 -14.33 -32.98 15.37
C ALA A 180 -14.67 -33.27 16.84
N THR A 181 -15.03 -32.25 17.62
CA THR A 181 -15.46 -32.45 19.03
C THR A 181 -16.73 -33.28 19.10
N SER A 182 -17.68 -33.07 18.18
CA SER A 182 -18.93 -33.84 18.14
C SER A 182 -18.68 -35.32 17.82
N PHE A 183 -17.69 -35.65 17.01
CA PHE A 183 -17.33 -37.04 16.68
C PHE A 183 -16.50 -37.73 17.76
N LEU A 184 -15.60 -37.00 18.43
CA LEU A 184 -14.66 -37.57 19.42
C LEU A 184 -15.27 -37.70 20.83
N GLN A 185 -16.42 -37.11 21.10
CA GLN A 185 -17.06 -37.13 22.42
C GLN A 185 -17.89 -38.40 22.66
N VAL A 186 -17.25 -39.57 22.67
CA VAL A 186 -17.88 -40.85 23.03
C VAL A 186 -17.10 -41.47 24.20
N ASP A 187 -17.81 -41.74 25.30
CA ASP A 187 -17.26 -42.39 26.50
C ASP A 187 -17.05 -43.90 26.26
N GLU A 188 -16.23 -44.59 27.09
CA GLU A 188 -15.95 -46.03 27.00
C GLU A 188 -17.21 -46.91 27.12
N LYS A 189 -18.32 -46.33 27.61
CA LYS A 189 -19.65 -46.95 27.71
C LYS A 189 -20.56 -46.69 26.50
N GLY A 190 -20.07 -46.05 25.44
CA GLY A 190 -20.82 -45.74 24.22
C GLY A 190 -21.80 -44.56 24.35
N MET A 191 -21.73 -43.78 25.44
CA MET A 191 -22.56 -42.60 25.64
C MET A 191 -21.90 -41.37 25.01
N ARG A 192 -22.64 -40.68 24.13
CA ARG A 192 -22.20 -39.42 23.51
C ARG A 192 -22.61 -38.26 24.41
N TRP A 193 -21.62 -37.57 24.96
CA TRP A 193 -21.86 -36.31 25.65
C TRP A 193 -21.82 -35.18 24.59
N PHE A 194 -22.57 -34.09 24.78
CA PHE A 194 -22.44 -32.89 23.95
C PHE A 194 -22.00 -31.74 24.85
N TYR A 195 -20.73 -31.32 24.77
CA TYR A 195 -20.29 -30.09 25.41
C TYR A 195 -20.66 -28.90 24.49
N THR A 196 -21.93 -28.50 24.49
CA THR A 196 -22.42 -27.40 23.64
C THR A 196 -21.93 -26.03 24.10
N GLY A 197 -21.43 -25.93 25.34
CA GLY A 197 -21.02 -24.66 25.95
C GLY A 197 -22.19 -23.79 26.41
N ASP A 198 -23.42 -24.31 26.33
CA ASP A 198 -24.61 -23.67 26.86
C ASP A 198 -24.75 -24.00 28.36
N ILE A 199 -25.18 -23.01 29.14
CA ILE A 199 -25.38 -23.10 30.59
C ILE A 199 -26.88 -23.20 30.81
N GLY A 200 -27.31 -24.32 31.40
CA GLY A 200 -28.70 -24.55 31.75
C GLY A 200 -28.94 -24.44 33.25
N GLN A 201 -30.08 -23.88 33.64
CA GLN A 201 -30.60 -23.89 34.99
C GLN A 201 -31.72 -24.93 35.09
N PHE A 202 -31.63 -25.82 36.09
CA PHE A 202 -32.71 -26.73 36.43
C PHE A 202 -33.69 -26.03 37.36
N HIS A 203 -34.96 -25.98 36.96
CA HIS A 203 -36.04 -25.51 37.80
C HIS A 203 -36.51 -26.62 38.76
N PRO A 204 -37.13 -26.26 39.90
CA PRO A 204 -37.63 -27.22 40.90
C PRO A 204 -38.71 -28.18 40.36
N ASP A 205 -39.32 -27.84 39.23
CA ASP A 205 -40.31 -28.65 38.51
C ASP A 205 -39.66 -29.69 37.57
N GLY A 206 -38.33 -29.70 37.46
CA GLY A 206 -37.57 -30.62 36.61
C GLY A 206 -37.33 -30.12 35.18
N CYS A 207 -37.76 -28.89 34.84
CA CYS A 207 -37.50 -28.30 33.53
C CYS A 207 -36.07 -27.75 33.43
N LEU A 208 -35.38 -28.03 32.33
CA LEU A 208 -34.07 -27.47 32.01
C LEU A 208 -34.24 -26.23 31.12
N GLU A 209 -33.89 -25.06 31.63
CA GLU A 209 -33.90 -23.81 30.88
C GLU A 209 -32.46 -23.43 30.49
N ILE A 210 -32.21 -23.19 29.19
CA ILE A 210 -30.91 -22.71 28.72
C ILE A 210 -30.87 -21.20 28.93
N ILE A 211 -30.07 -20.75 29.90
CA ILE A 211 -30.04 -19.35 30.34
C ILE A 211 -28.93 -18.55 29.66
N ASP A 212 -27.82 -19.18 29.26
CA ASP A 212 -26.66 -18.45 28.73
C ASP A 212 -25.67 -19.36 28.00
N ARG A 213 -24.62 -18.78 27.40
CA ARG A 213 -23.50 -19.51 26.79
C ARG A 213 -22.18 -19.08 27.41
N LYS A 214 -21.35 -20.04 27.79
CA LYS A 214 -20.09 -19.82 28.55
C LYS A 214 -19.12 -18.82 27.91
N LYS A 215 -19.14 -18.68 26.57
CA LYS A 215 -18.27 -17.75 25.82
C LYS A 215 -18.72 -16.29 25.90
N ASP A 216 -19.98 -16.05 26.24
CA ASP A 216 -20.62 -14.73 26.25
C ASP A 216 -20.65 -14.09 27.66
N ILE A 217 -20.05 -14.77 28.65
CA ILE A 217 -19.94 -14.34 30.03
C ILE A 217 -18.60 -13.63 30.26
N VAL A 218 -18.66 -12.38 30.72
CA VAL A 218 -17.48 -11.59 31.08
C VAL A 218 -17.36 -11.51 32.61
N LYS A 219 -16.15 -11.76 33.13
CA LYS A 219 -15.85 -11.61 34.56
C LYS A 219 -15.40 -10.17 34.84
N LEU A 220 -16.16 -9.47 35.70
CA LEU A 220 -15.80 -8.13 36.17
C LEU A 220 -14.67 -8.19 37.21
N GLN A 221 -13.96 -7.07 37.40
CA GLN A 221 -12.85 -6.98 38.35
C GLN A 221 -13.24 -7.29 39.81
N HIS A 222 -14.52 -7.18 40.15
CA HIS A 222 -15.09 -7.53 41.46
C HIS A 222 -15.49 -9.01 41.60
N GLY A 223 -15.28 -9.83 40.57
CA GLY A 223 -15.56 -11.27 40.59
C GLY A 223 -16.98 -11.66 40.16
N GLU A 224 -17.83 -10.70 39.82
CA GLU A 224 -19.17 -10.94 39.27
C GLU A 224 -19.10 -11.34 37.79
N TYR A 225 -20.00 -12.22 37.38
CA TYR A 225 -20.12 -12.73 36.01
C TYR A 225 -21.37 -12.13 35.37
N ILE A 226 -21.23 -11.46 34.23
CA ILE A 226 -22.35 -10.84 33.50
C ILE A 226 -22.39 -11.36 32.06
N SER A 227 -23.59 -11.76 31.63
CA SER A 227 -23.88 -12.09 30.23
C SER A 227 -23.92 -10.81 29.38
N LEU A 228 -23.16 -10.78 28.28
CA LEU A 228 -23.19 -9.66 27.34
C LEU A 228 -24.58 -9.47 26.72
N GLY A 229 -25.33 -10.55 26.46
CA GLY A 229 -26.66 -10.50 25.86
C GLY A 229 -27.72 -9.82 26.75
N ALA A 230 -27.58 -9.91 28.08
CA ALA A 230 -28.47 -9.25 29.02
C ALA A 230 -28.22 -7.73 29.12
N VAL A 231 -26.97 -7.29 28.88
CA VAL A 231 -26.58 -5.87 28.96
C VAL A 231 -26.90 -5.14 27.66
N PHE A 232 -26.67 -5.80 26.52
CA PHE A 232 -27.07 -5.31 25.20
C PHE A 232 -28.45 -5.86 24.86
N GLY A 233 -29.50 -5.36 25.50
CA GLY A 233 -30.88 -5.76 25.25
C GLY A 233 -31.28 -5.56 23.78
N VAL A 234 -31.02 -6.57 22.96
CA VAL A 234 -31.58 -6.74 21.61
C VAL A 234 -32.64 -7.83 21.75
N ASN A 235 -33.87 -7.41 21.99
CA ASN A 235 -35.04 -8.24 21.70
C ASN A 235 -35.04 -8.45 20.18
N ILE A 236 -34.88 -9.70 19.75
CA ILE A 236 -35.27 -10.16 18.42
C ILE A 236 -36.74 -10.53 18.50
#